data_AF-A0A816RSQ3-F1
#
_entry.id   AF-A0A816RSQ3-F1
#
_cell.length_a   1.000
_cell.length_b   1.000
_cell.length_c   1.000
_cell.angle_alpha   90.00
_cell.angle_beta   90.00
_cell.angle_gamma   90.00
#
_symmetry.space_group_name_H-M   'P 1'
#
loop_
_entity.id
_entity.type
_entity.pdbx_description
1 polymer ?
#
loop_
_entity_poly.entity_id
_entity_poly.type
_entity_poly.pdbx_seq_one_letter_code
_entity_poly.pdbx_strand_id
1 'polypeptide(L)'
;MGPMVNISGRSSRKGLALNCVEALASRVKYFLFHVFVKREQSKFFELIKQNVNDQKCSLAKEKISLSTAYIWSKSNNYPFVIVSNDSSHDKYTVSKCLEQIFTRLKLLLPSLNELVIFSDGSASQFKQRYLFKNLTILAKRFSIDNKCAHVQQSLSTDIKQKIYDYYYRDGISYQASGKRDTITVKENSIKKQLQKRYLLCSLREIHQLFLEENPDIKIDRYLFQDLRPSNVLYK
;
A
#
# COMPACT_ATOMS: atom_id res chain seq x y z
N MET A 1 -41.17 -25.18 27.17
CA MET A 1 -40.03 -24.97 28.10
C MET A 1 -38.85 -25.79 27.59
N GLY A 2 -37.90 -25.15 26.91
CA GLY A 2 -36.63 -25.78 26.50
C GLY A 2 -35.50 -25.23 27.38
N PRO A 3 -34.43 -26.01 27.67
CA PRO A 3 -33.53 -25.69 28.76
C PRO A 3 -32.61 -24.51 28.39
N MET A 4 -32.49 -23.57 29.34
CA MET A 4 -31.43 -22.57 29.36
C MET A 4 -30.10 -23.27 29.63
N VAL A 5 -29.21 -23.27 28.64
CA VAL A 5 -27.80 -23.62 28.88
C VAL A 5 -27.09 -22.38 29.39
N ASN A 6 -26.86 -22.38 30.70
CA ASN A 6 -26.06 -21.38 31.39
C ASN A 6 -24.58 -21.71 31.14
N ILE A 7 -23.89 -20.92 30.31
CA ILE A 7 -22.43 -21.06 30.12
C ILE A 7 -21.75 -19.95 30.93
N SER A 8 -21.72 -20.16 32.24
CA SER A 8 -20.71 -19.55 33.11
C SER A 8 -19.38 -20.29 32.85
N GLY A 9 -18.51 -19.69 32.04
CA GLY A 9 -17.18 -20.24 31.80
C GLY A 9 -16.27 -19.17 31.24
N ARG A 10 -15.23 -18.79 31.99
CA ARG A 10 -14.08 -18.03 31.48
C ARG A 10 -13.51 -18.80 30.28
N SER A 11 -13.84 -18.35 29.07
CA SER A 11 -13.34 -18.95 27.84
C SER A 11 -11.84 -18.68 27.74
N SER A 12 -11.06 -19.76 27.76
CA SER A 12 -9.65 -19.73 27.40
C SER A 12 -9.48 -19.02 26.05
N ARG A 13 -8.54 -18.07 25.96
CA ARG A 13 -8.28 -17.26 24.75
C ARG A 13 -8.12 -18.09 23.46
N LYS A 14 -7.79 -19.38 23.55
CA LYS A 14 -7.67 -20.27 22.39
C LYS A 14 -9.01 -20.57 21.70
N GLY A 15 -10.14 -20.51 22.41
CA GLY A 15 -11.46 -20.86 21.84
C GLY A 15 -12.06 -19.78 20.93
N LEU A 16 -11.71 -18.51 21.13
CA LEU A 16 -12.35 -17.39 20.43
C LEU A 16 -12.08 -17.41 18.92
N ALA A 17 -10.81 -17.58 18.52
CA ALA A 17 -10.43 -17.61 17.11
C ALA A 17 -11.02 -18.82 16.38
N LEU A 18 -11.05 -20.00 17.03
CA LEU A 18 -11.62 -21.21 16.45
C LEU A 18 -13.12 -21.06 16.18
N ASN A 19 -13.86 -20.56 17.18
CA ASN A 19 -15.29 -20.28 17.05
C ASN A 19 -15.57 -19.24 15.94
N CYS A 20 -14.71 -18.24 15.79
CA CYS A 20 -14.84 -17.25 14.72
C CYS A 20 -14.54 -17.83 13.33
N VAL A 21 -13.57 -18.74 13.21
CA VAL A 21 -13.27 -19.42 11.94
C VAL A 21 -14.47 -20.27 11.50
N GLU A 22 -15.07 -21.03 12.42
CA GLU A 22 -16.26 -21.84 12.14
C GLU A 22 -17.48 -20.96 11.77
N ALA A 23 -17.69 -19.86 12.48
CA ALA A 23 -18.74 -18.89 12.19
C ALA A 23 -18.54 -18.18 10.84
N LEU A 24 -17.31 -17.85 10.46
CA LEU A 24 -17.00 -17.28 9.15
C LEU A 24 -17.21 -18.31 8.06
N ALA A 25 -16.66 -19.52 8.19
CA ALA A 25 -16.75 -20.60 7.22
C ALA A 25 -18.21 -20.93 6.85
N SER A 26 -19.11 -20.97 7.83
CA SER A 26 -20.55 -21.21 7.59
C SER A 26 -21.23 -20.09 6.80
N ARG A 27 -20.67 -18.88 6.77
CA ARG A 27 -21.19 -17.70 6.07
C ARG A 27 -20.47 -17.38 4.76
N VAL A 28 -19.36 -18.05 4.45
CA VAL A 28 -18.57 -17.85 3.22
C VAL A 28 -19.39 -18.09 1.94
N LYS A 29 -20.38 -19.00 1.95
CA LYS A 29 -21.28 -19.23 0.81
C LYS A 29 -22.06 -17.99 0.36
N TYR A 30 -22.19 -16.99 1.22
CA TYR A 30 -22.89 -15.73 0.95
C TYR A 30 -21.93 -14.54 0.70
N PHE A 31 -20.62 -14.79 0.70
CA PHE A 31 -19.59 -13.76 0.76
C PHE A 31 -19.06 -13.34 -0.64
N LEU A 32 -19.96 -13.24 -1.61
CA LEU A 32 -19.68 -12.53 -2.87
C LEU A 32 -20.23 -11.10 -2.75
N PHE A 33 -19.41 -10.13 -3.17
CA PHE A 33 -19.59 -8.67 -3.08
C PHE A 33 -19.14 -8.00 -1.77
N HIS A 34 -17.83 -7.85 -1.62
CA HIS A 34 -17.15 -7.03 -0.59
C HIS A 34 -17.73 -5.61 -0.44
N VAL A 35 -18.23 -5.01 -1.53
CA VAL A 35 -18.84 -3.66 -1.51
C VAL A 35 -20.25 -3.67 -0.90
N PHE A 36 -21.03 -4.73 -1.12
CA PHE A 36 -22.37 -4.88 -0.56
C PHE A 36 -22.29 -5.10 0.95
N VAL A 37 -21.42 -6.02 1.40
CA VAL A 37 -21.22 -6.31 2.83
C VAL A 37 -20.77 -5.09 3.60
N LYS A 38 -19.83 -4.29 3.07
CA LYS A 38 -19.39 -3.04 3.74
C LYS A 38 -20.53 -2.03 3.89
N ARG A 39 -21.39 -1.89 2.89
CA ARG A 39 -22.54 -0.97 2.92
C ARG A 39 -23.62 -1.45 3.89
N GLU A 40 -23.95 -2.73 3.88
CA GLU A 40 -24.94 -3.31 4.79
C GLU A 40 -24.44 -3.34 6.24
N GLN A 41 -23.16 -3.63 6.48
CA GLN A 41 -22.54 -3.50 7.80
C GLN A 41 -22.58 -2.05 8.29
N SER A 42 -22.25 -1.09 7.42
CA SER A 42 -22.32 0.33 7.79
C SER A 42 -23.75 0.74 8.16
N LYS A 43 -24.77 0.34 7.37
CA LYS A 43 -26.18 0.60 7.68
C LYS A 43 -26.61 -0.06 8.99
N PHE A 44 -26.22 -1.31 9.21
CA PHE A 44 -26.51 -2.04 10.44
C PHE A 44 -25.91 -1.35 11.67
N PHE A 45 -24.64 -0.92 11.60
CA PHE A 45 -24.00 -0.21 12.71
C PHE A 45 -24.60 1.19 12.92
N GLU A 46 -24.99 1.91 11.89
CA GLU A 46 -25.71 3.19 12.03
C GLU A 46 -27.10 3.01 12.68
N LEU A 47 -27.84 1.95 12.30
CA LEU A 47 -29.15 1.65 12.89
C LEU A 47 -29.04 1.25 14.37
N ILE A 48 -27.97 0.55 14.74
CA ILE A 48 -27.67 0.21 16.13
C ILE A 48 -27.29 1.45 16.92
N LYS A 49 -26.45 2.35 16.36
CA LYS A 49 -26.05 3.61 17.00
C LYS A 49 -27.25 4.48 17.40
N GLN A 50 -28.31 4.50 16.57
CA GLN A 50 -29.52 5.26 16.84
C GLN A 50 -30.33 4.76 18.06
N ASN A 51 -30.11 3.50 18.49
CA ASN A 51 -30.84 2.86 19.60
C ASN A 51 -29.93 2.44 20.76
N VAL A 52 -28.76 3.06 20.89
CA VAL A 52 -27.85 2.81 22.00
C VAL A 52 -28.39 3.47 23.26
N ASN A 53 -28.67 2.65 24.28
CA ASN A 53 -28.85 3.08 25.66
C ASN A 53 -27.67 2.55 26.50
N ASP A 54 -27.47 3.10 27.71
CA ASP A 54 -26.33 2.76 28.57
C ASP A 54 -26.24 1.26 28.93
N GLN A 55 -27.35 0.52 28.77
CA GLN A 55 -27.42 -0.93 28.98
C GLN A 55 -27.10 -1.77 27.72
N LYS A 56 -27.23 -1.23 26.50
CA LYS A 56 -26.94 -1.93 25.22
C LYS A 56 -25.57 -1.60 24.63
N CYS A 57 -24.83 -0.64 25.21
CA CYS A 57 -23.43 -0.43 24.85
C CYS A 57 -22.52 -1.49 25.51
N SER A 58 -22.67 -2.74 25.10
CA SER A 58 -21.63 -3.74 25.30
C SER A 58 -20.64 -3.61 24.16
N LEU A 59 -19.65 -2.72 24.33
CA LEU A 59 -18.40 -2.82 23.57
C LEU A 59 -17.90 -4.24 23.76
N ALA A 60 -17.92 -5.06 22.71
CA ALA A 60 -17.31 -6.38 22.73
C ALA A 60 -15.87 -6.21 23.21
N LYS A 61 -15.61 -6.61 24.46
CA LYS A 61 -14.34 -6.31 25.15
C LYS A 61 -13.16 -7.05 24.52
N GLU A 62 -13.44 -8.06 23.71
CA GLU A 62 -12.44 -8.89 23.05
C GLU A 62 -12.35 -8.54 21.56
N LYS A 63 -11.25 -7.88 21.19
CA LYS A 63 -10.94 -7.54 19.81
C LYS A 63 -10.22 -8.70 19.15
N ILE A 64 -10.63 -9.03 17.93
CA ILE A 64 -10.03 -10.07 17.11
C ILE A 64 -9.51 -9.40 15.84
N SER A 65 -8.30 -9.76 15.43
CA SER A 65 -7.65 -9.23 14.23
C SER A 65 -7.92 -10.15 13.05
N LEU A 66 -8.33 -9.53 11.93
CA LEU A 66 -8.48 -10.20 10.65
C LEU A 66 -7.42 -9.68 9.69
N SER A 67 -6.58 -10.57 9.17
CA SER A 67 -5.69 -10.27 8.05
C SER A 67 -6.22 -10.98 6.81
N THR A 68 -6.60 -10.20 5.81
CA THR A 68 -7.18 -10.72 4.57
C THR A 68 -6.16 -10.66 3.44
N ALA A 69 -6.16 -11.68 2.60
CA ALA A 69 -5.39 -11.69 1.37
C ALA A 69 -6.20 -12.38 0.28
N TYR A 70 -6.05 -11.92 -0.95
CA TYR A 70 -6.68 -12.52 -2.10
C TYR A 70 -5.60 -12.81 -3.14
N ILE A 71 -5.46 -14.07 -3.52
CA ILE A 71 -4.49 -14.52 -4.52
C ILE A 71 -5.26 -15.08 -5.70
N TRP A 72 -4.89 -14.66 -6.90
CA TRP A 72 -5.41 -15.22 -8.13
C TRP A 72 -4.28 -15.84 -8.95
N SER A 73 -4.58 -16.94 -9.61
CA SER A 73 -3.75 -17.54 -10.66
C SER A 73 -4.54 -17.54 -11.97
N LYS A 74 -3.93 -18.02 -13.07
CA LYS A 74 -4.64 -18.15 -14.35
C LYS A 74 -5.87 -19.06 -14.26
N SER A 75 -5.85 -20.02 -13.34
CA SER A 75 -6.84 -21.10 -13.28
C SER A 75 -7.77 -21.00 -12.08
N ASN A 76 -7.33 -20.39 -10.97
CA ASN A 76 -8.02 -20.45 -9.68
C ASN A 76 -7.83 -19.19 -8.85
N ASN A 77 -8.74 -19.00 -7.89
CA ASN A 77 -8.69 -17.95 -6.89
C ASN A 77 -8.60 -18.54 -5.49
N TYR A 78 -7.79 -17.92 -4.64
CA TYR A 78 -7.47 -18.38 -3.29
C TYR A 78 -7.67 -17.23 -2.29
N PRO A 79 -8.89 -17.08 -1.75
CA PRO A 79 -9.15 -16.14 -0.66
C PRO A 79 -8.57 -16.68 0.66
N PHE A 80 -7.88 -15.82 1.40
CA PHE A 80 -7.34 -16.11 2.72
C PHE A 80 -7.85 -15.12 3.75
N VAL A 81 -8.21 -15.65 4.91
CA VAL A 81 -8.47 -14.86 6.12
C VAL A 81 -7.70 -15.51 7.26
N ILE A 82 -6.76 -14.77 7.84
CA ILE A 82 -6.07 -15.15 9.06
C ILE A 82 -6.78 -14.45 10.21
N VAL A 83 -7.28 -15.27 11.14
CA VAL A 83 -7.92 -14.82 12.37
C VAL A 83 -6.91 -14.93 13.50
N SER A 84 -6.68 -13.84 14.22
CA SER A 84 -5.72 -13.79 15.32
C SER A 84 -6.30 -13.02 16.51
N ASN A 85 -5.98 -13.49 17.73
CA ASN A 85 -6.28 -12.75 18.95
C ASN A 85 -5.24 -11.65 19.25
N ASP A 86 -4.17 -11.55 18.45
CA ASP A 86 -3.15 -10.51 18.59
C ASP A 86 -3.62 -9.20 17.96
N SER A 87 -3.75 -8.16 18.78
CA SER A 87 -4.18 -6.82 18.38
C SER A 87 -3.03 -5.82 18.22
N SER A 88 -1.77 -6.26 18.30
CA SER A 88 -0.60 -5.37 18.20
C SER A 88 -0.48 -4.72 16.82
N HIS A 89 -0.95 -5.41 15.77
CA HIS A 89 -1.02 -4.90 14.39
C HIS A 89 0.32 -4.31 13.90
N ASP A 90 1.43 -4.89 14.32
CA ASP A 90 2.76 -4.40 14.03
C ASP A 90 3.41 -5.14 12.84
N LYS A 91 4.65 -4.73 12.51
CA LYS A 91 5.43 -5.33 11.42
C LYS A 91 5.72 -6.82 11.59
N TYR A 92 5.73 -7.34 12.83
CA TYR A 92 5.95 -8.75 13.13
C TYR A 92 4.66 -9.54 12.92
N THR A 93 3.51 -9.03 13.34
CA THR A 93 2.20 -9.62 13.05
C THR A 93 1.99 -9.74 11.54
N VAL A 94 2.30 -8.69 10.77
CA VAL A 94 2.24 -8.73 9.29
C VAL A 94 3.17 -9.80 8.72
N SER A 95 4.42 -9.88 9.19
CA SER A 95 5.39 -10.87 8.75
C SER A 95 4.88 -12.30 8.98
N LYS A 96 4.31 -12.57 10.16
CA LYS A 96 3.73 -13.87 10.51
C LYS A 96 2.50 -14.21 9.68
N CYS A 97 1.64 -13.23 9.39
CA CYS A 97 0.50 -13.45 8.50
C CYS A 97 0.95 -13.83 7.09
N LEU A 98 1.94 -13.12 6.54
CA LEU A 98 2.53 -13.43 5.24
C LEU A 98 3.19 -14.82 5.24
N GLU A 99 3.93 -15.19 6.29
CA GLU A 99 4.53 -16.51 6.42
C GLU A 99 3.48 -17.63 6.34
N GLN A 100 2.33 -17.46 7.00
CA GLN A 100 1.22 -18.42 6.95
C GLN A 100 0.59 -18.51 5.55
N ILE A 101 0.39 -17.36 4.89
CA ILE A 101 -0.13 -17.32 3.51
C ILE A 101 0.83 -18.05 2.56
N PHE A 102 2.13 -17.74 2.61
CA PHE A 102 3.15 -18.37 1.75
C PHE A 102 3.24 -19.87 1.99
N THR A 103 3.21 -20.31 3.25
CA THR A 103 3.20 -21.73 3.61
C THR A 103 2.01 -22.43 2.97
N ARG A 104 0.81 -21.85 3.11
CA ARG A 104 -0.41 -22.45 2.56
C ARG A 104 -0.45 -22.41 1.03
N LEU A 105 0.08 -21.35 0.42
CA LEU A 105 0.19 -21.25 -1.04
C LEU A 105 1.12 -22.30 -1.62
N LYS A 106 2.30 -22.55 -1.02
CA LYS A 106 3.20 -23.62 -1.49
C LYS A 106 2.58 -25.01 -1.40
N LEU A 107 1.74 -25.25 -0.39
CA LEU A 107 0.99 -26.51 -0.29
C LEU A 107 -0.08 -26.63 -1.38
N LEU A 108 -0.77 -25.55 -1.71
CA LEU A 108 -1.83 -25.54 -2.73
C LEU A 108 -1.28 -25.50 -4.16
N LEU A 109 -0.10 -24.89 -4.34
CA LEU A 109 0.57 -24.68 -5.62
C LEU A 109 2.07 -25.04 -5.46
N PRO A 110 2.42 -26.33 -5.46
CA PRO A 110 3.82 -26.76 -5.30
C PRO A 110 4.77 -26.19 -6.37
N SER A 111 4.25 -25.99 -7.59
CA SER A 111 4.97 -25.42 -8.74
C SER A 111 5.01 -23.89 -8.77
N LEU A 112 4.56 -23.21 -7.71
CA LEU A 112 4.59 -21.75 -7.62
C LEU A 112 6.04 -21.24 -7.61
N ASN A 113 6.49 -20.66 -8.72
CA ASN A 113 7.84 -20.12 -8.86
C ASN A 113 7.91 -18.60 -8.79
N GLU A 114 6.80 -17.91 -9.07
CA GLU A 114 6.73 -16.45 -9.11
C GLU A 114 5.47 -15.96 -8.39
N LEU A 115 5.62 -14.92 -7.57
CA LEU A 115 4.52 -14.26 -6.89
C LEU A 115 4.64 -12.74 -7.05
N VAL A 116 3.58 -12.13 -7.62
CA VAL A 116 3.48 -10.68 -7.75
C VAL A 116 2.62 -10.14 -6.61
N ILE A 117 3.19 -9.28 -5.77
CA ILE A 117 2.55 -8.79 -4.55
C ILE A 117 2.31 -7.29 -4.64
N PHE A 118 1.09 -6.88 -4.27
CA PHE A 118 0.72 -5.51 -4.00
C PHE A 118 -0.12 -5.47 -2.73
N SER A 119 -0.16 -4.33 -2.07
CA SER A 119 -1.00 -4.13 -0.89
C SER A 119 -1.62 -2.74 -0.93
N ASP A 120 -2.93 -2.69 -0.73
CA ASP A 120 -3.71 -1.47 -0.49
C ASP A 120 -3.84 -1.17 1.02
N GLY A 121 -3.21 -1.98 1.87
CA GLY A 121 -3.33 -1.90 3.32
C GLY A 121 -2.74 -0.62 3.93
N SER A 122 -2.98 -0.45 5.23
CA SER A 122 -2.55 0.74 5.98
C SER A 122 -1.07 1.05 5.76
N ALA A 123 -0.75 2.34 5.60
CA ALA A 123 0.62 2.79 5.49
C ALA A 123 1.47 2.42 6.71
N SER A 124 0.86 2.28 7.89
CA SER A 124 1.53 1.85 9.12
C SER A 124 1.91 0.36 9.15
N GLN A 125 1.43 -0.44 8.20
CA GLN A 125 1.61 -1.90 8.19
C GLN A 125 2.29 -2.38 6.90
N PHE A 126 1.73 -1.98 5.76
CA PHE A 126 2.13 -2.53 4.46
C PHE A 126 2.98 -1.54 3.65
N LYS A 127 2.75 -0.23 3.74
CA LYS A 127 3.57 0.78 3.03
C LYS A 127 4.81 1.20 3.81
N GLN A 128 5.52 0.23 4.39
CA GLN A 128 6.78 0.46 5.13
C GLN A 128 7.93 -0.36 4.55
N ARG A 129 9.16 0.14 4.71
CA ARG A 129 10.40 -0.56 4.32
C ARG A 129 10.52 -1.98 4.87
N TYR A 130 9.87 -2.26 5.99
CA TYR A 130 9.87 -3.58 6.63
C TYR A 130 9.10 -4.62 5.83
N LEU A 131 8.04 -4.23 5.11
CA LEU A 131 7.32 -5.16 4.23
C LEU A 131 8.26 -5.67 3.14
N PHE A 132 9.01 -4.78 2.48
CA PHE A 132 9.96 -5.16 1.45
C PHE A 132 11.00 -6.17 1.97
N LYS A 133 11.57 -5.92 3.16
CA LYS A 133 12.50 -6.85 3.82
C LYS A 133 11.85 -8.21 4.10
N ASN A 134 10.62 -8.22 4.62
CA ASN A 134 9.87 -9.45 4.86
C ASN A 134 9.66 -10.23 3.56
N LEU A 135 9.28 -9.56 2.47
CA LEU A 135 9.07 -10.18 1.17
C LEU A 135 10.35 -10.79 0.61
N THR A 136 11.51 -10.14 0.76
CA THR A 136 12.80 -10.71 0.33
C THR A 136 13.17 -11.96 1.14
N ILE A 137 12.95 -11.93 2.46
CA ILE A 137 13.23 -13.08 3.33
C ILE A 137 12.31 -14.25 3.01
N LEU A 138 11.01 -13.98 2.83
CA LEU A 138 10.02 -15.01 2.51
C LEU A 138 10.26 -15.59 1.11
N ALA A 139 10.59 -14.77 0.10
CA ALA A 139 10.98 -15.26 -1.24
C ALA A 139 12.10 -16.31 -1.14
N LYS A 140 13.17 -15.97 -0.43
CA LYS A 140 14.32 -16.87 -0.23
C LYS A 140 13.91 -18.14 0.49
N ARG A 141 13.12 -18.01 1.56
CA ARG A 141 12.70 -19.15 2.39
C ARG A 141 11.82 -20.14 1.64
N PHE A 142 10.92 -19.66 0.79
CA PHE A 142 10.01 -20.51 0.02
C PHE A 142 10.52 -20.81 -1.39
N SER A 143 11.72 -20.35 -1.76
CA SER A 143 12.28 -20.47 -3.11
C SER A 143 11.28 -19.99 -4.18
N ILE A 144 10.77 -18.76 -4.00
CA ILE A 144 9.84 -18.07 -4.92
C ILE A 144 10.48 -16.77 -5.36
N ASP A 145 10.39 -16.44 -6.65
CA ASP A 145 10.69 -15.11 -7.17
C ASP A 145 9.55 -14.14 -6.80
N ASN A 146 9.84 -13.15 -5.96
CA ASN A 146 8.85 -12.16 -5.53
C ASN A 146 9.05 -10.87 -6.30
N LYS A 147 8.03 -10.45 -7.05
CA LYS A 147 7.98 -9.13 -7.68
C LYS A 147 6.97 -8.26 -6.95
N CYS A 148 7.39 -7.06 -6.55
CA CYS A 148 6.42 -6.05 -6.09
C CYS A 148 5.80 -5.39 -7.32
N ALA A 149 4.47 -5.33 -7.41
CA ALA A 149 3.80 -4.69 -8.56
C ALA A 149 4.13 -3.18 -8.69
N HIS A 150 4.60 -2.56 -7.61
CA HIS A 150 5.31 -1.28 -7.66
C HIS A 150 6.75 -1.48 -8.20
N VAL A 151 6.89 -2.07 -9.38
CA VAL A 151 8.08 -1.81 -10.17
C VAL A 151 7.89 -0.39 -10.67
N GLN A 152 8.59 0.57 -10.05
CA GLN A 152 8.82 1.86 -10.71
C GLN A 152 9.52 1.51 -12.02
N GLN A 153 8.80 1.52 -13.14
CA GLN A 153 9.45 1.46 -14.45
C GLN A 153 10.41 2.64 -14.47
N SER A 154 11.71 2.33 -14.42
CA SER A 154 12.74 3.34 -14.52
C SER A 154 12.54 4.03 -15.86
N LEU A 155 12.17 5.32 -15.81
CA LEU A 155 12.06 6.14 -17.02
C LEU A 155 13.38 6.07 -17.79
N SER A 156 13.29 5.95 -19.12
CA SER A 156 14.47 5.94 -20.00
C SER A 156 15.37 7.13 -19.70
N THR A 157 16.69 6.91 -19.74
CA THR A 157 17.69 7.98 -19.52
C THR A 157 17.51 9.13 -20.50
N ASP A 158 17.10 8.85 -21.73
CA ASP A 158 16.81 9.85 -22.76
C ASP A 158 15.65 10.78 -22.36
N ILE A 159 14.54 10.21 -21.88
CA ILE A 159 13.38 10.99 -21.44
C ILE A 159 13.74 11.83 -20.21
N LYS A 160 14.53 11.29 -19.28
CA LYS A 160 15.01 12.05 -18.11
C LYS A 160 15.83 13.26 -18.54
N GLN A 161 16.75 13.08 -19.49
CA GLN A 161 17.56 14.17 -20.02
C GLN A 161 16.69 15.22 -20.71
N LYS A 162 15.73 14.78 -21.53
CA LYS A 162 14.79 15.66 -22.23
C LYS A 162 13.96 16.52 -21.27
N ILE A 163 13.50 15.95 -20.16
CA ILE A 163 12.81 16.70 -19.08
C ILE A 163 13.77 17.67 -18.40
N TYR A 164 15.00 17.23 -18.12
CA TYR A 164 16.03 18.07 -17.51
C TYR A 164 16.30 19.31 -18.36
N ASP A 165 16.53 19.13 -19.66
CA ASP A 165 16.79 20.21 -20.63
C ASP A 165 15.58 21.13 -20.79
N TYR A 166 14.36 20.59 -20.70
CA TYR A 166 13.13 21.39 -20.77
C TYR A 166 13.06 22.44 -19.66
N TYR A 167 13.44 22.07 -18.43
CA TYR A 167 13.49 23.02 -17.31
C TYR A 167 14.51 24.15 -17.50
N TYR A 168 15.57 23.93 -18.28
CA TYR A 168 16.61 24.94 -18.53
C TYR A 168 16.28 25.89 -19.69
N ARG A 169 15.16 25.70 -20.39
CA ARG A 169 14.70 26.63 -21.41
C ARG A 169 14.33 27.97 -20.79
N ASP A 170 14.73 29.06 -21.44
CA ASP A 170 14.47 30.41 -20.94
C ASP A 170 12.98 30.78 -20.90
N GLY A 171 12.15 30.09 -21.71
CA GLY A 171 10.69 30.20 -21.65
C GLY A 171 10.04 29.47 -20.47
N ILE A 172 10.78 28.60 -19.77
CA ILE A 172 10.27 27.80 -18.63
C ILE A 172 10.84 28.30 -17.30
N SER A 173 12.13 28.62 -17.27
CA SER A 173 12.79 29.19 -16.11
C SER A 173 13.78 30.26 -16.52
N TYR A 174 13.97 31.29 -15.70
CA TYR A 174 15.01 32.29 -15.93
C TYR A 174 16.17 32.11 -14.95
N GLN A 175 17.39 32.36 -15.42
CA GLN A 175 18.58 32.32 -14.58
C GLN A 175 18.76 33.62 -13.80
N ALA A 176 19.00 33.52 -12.50
CA ALA A 176 19.33 34.67 -11.68
C ALA A 176 20.71 35.20 -12.05
N SER A 177 20.89 36.53 -12.06
CA SER A 177 22.15 37.18 -12.44
C SER A 177 23.12 37.41 -11.27
N GLY A 178 22.65 37.27 -10.03
CA GLY A 178 23.43 37.61 -8.84
C GLY A 178 24.48 36.57 -8.47
N LYS A 179 25.69 37.01 -8.09
CA LYS A 179 26.75 36.12 -7.55
C LYS A 179 26.34 35.37 -6.27
N ARG A 180 25.39 35.92 -5.51
CA ARG A 180 24.81 35.28 -4.31
C ARG A 180 23.71 34.28 -4.65
N ASP A 181 23.23 34.27 -5.90
CA ASP A 181 22.18 33.39 -6.38
C ASP A 181 22.73 32.08 -6.92
N THR A 182 23.65 31.49 -6.16
CA THR A 182 24.19 30.16 -6.43
C THR A 182 23.69 29.16 -5.39
N ILE A 183 23.59 27.89 -5.78
CA ILE A 183 23.41 26.76 -4.87
C ILE A 183 24.56 25.78 -5.04
N THR A 184 24.93 25.10 -3.95
CA THR A 184 25.92 24.04 -4.00
C THR A 184 25.21 22.69 -3.97
N VAL A 185 25.30 21.94 -5.06
CA VAL A 185 24.73 20.60 -5.18
C VAL A 185 25.86 19.59 -5.09
N LYS A 186 25.64 18.51 -4.33
CA LYS A 186 26.58 17.38 -4.27
C LYS A 186 26.12 16.31 -5.24
N GLU A 187 26.88 16.11 -6.31
CA GLU A 187 26.60 15.14 -7.36
C GLU A 187 27.82 14.21 -7.49
N ASN A 188 27.62 12.90 -7.38
CA ASN A 188 28.69 11.90 -7.43
C ASN A 188 29.88 12.20 -6.48
N SER A 189 29.58 12.67 -5.27
CA SER A 189 30.55 13.09 -4.24
C SER A 189 31.36 14.36 -4.56
N ILE A 190 31.12 15.01 -5.70
CA ILE A 190 31.73 16.29 -6.09
C ILE A 190 30.74 17.41 -5.77
N LYS A 191 31.23 18.50 -5.17
CA LYS A 191 30.43 19.71 -4.94
C LYS A 191 30.48 20.57 -6.20
N LYS A 192 29.31 20.81 -6.81
CA LYS A 192 29.16 21.69 -7.97
C LYS A 192 28.34 22.91 -7.55
N GLN A 193 28.86 24.09 -7.84
CA GLN A 193 28.13 25.34 -7.67
C GLN A 193 27.32 25.61 -8.94
N LEU A 194 26.01 25.77 -8.80
CA LEU A 194 25.08 26.04 -9.89
C LEU A 194 24.35 27.36 -9.65
N GLN A 195 24.13 28.13 -10.71
CA GLN A 195 23.31 29.33 -10.64
C GLN A 195 21.84 28.94 -10.44
N LYS A 196 21.14 29.65 -9.55
CA LYS A 196 19.70 29.50 -9.34
C LYS A 196 18.96 29.89 -10.62
N ARG A 197 17.94 29.09 -10.94
CA ARG A 197 16.92 29.41 -11.92
C ARG A 197 15.57 29.44 -11.23
N TYR A 198 14.67 30.30 -11.68
CA TYR A 198 13.32 30.43 -11.13
C TYR A 198 12.29 30.11 -12.21
N LEU A 199 11.33 29.26 -11.88
CA LEU A 199 10.24 28.91 -12.78
C LEU A 199 9.39 30.15 -13.12
N LEU A 200 9.01 30.28 -14.39
CA LEU A 200 8.18 31.38 -14.88
C LEU A 200 6.68 31.15 -14.68
N CYS A 201 6.26 29.89 -14.66
CA CYS A 201 4.87 29.47 -14.48
C CYS A 201 4.77 28.29 -13.50
N SER A 202 3.53 27.90 -13.19
CA SER A 202 3.30 26.81 -12.24
C SER A 202 3.76 25.46 -12.82
N LEU A 203 4.14 24.52 -11.96
CA LEU A 203 4.50 23.17 -12.40
C LEU A 203 3.39 22.46 -13.17
N ARG A 204 2.14 22.81 -12.89
CA ARG A 204 0.99 22.25 -13.60
C ARG A 204 1.00 22.72 -15.07
N GLU A 205 1.23 24.00 -15.29
CA GLU A 205 1.29 24.58 -16.64
C GLU A 205 2.51 24.07 -17.40
N ILE A 206 3.69 24.03 -16.77
CA ILE A 206 4.92 23.51 -17.38
C ILE A 206 4.75 22.05 -17.79
N HIS A 207 4.15 21.23 -16.93
CA HIS A 207 3.90 19.82 -17.24
C HIS A 207 2.92 19.67 -18.40
N GLN A 208 1.88 20.49 -18.47
CA GLN A 208 0.94 20.48 -19.58
C GLN A 208 1.62 20.89 -20.90
N LEU A 209 2.37 21.98 -20.92
CA LEU A 209 3.13 22.43 -22.10
C LEU A 209 4.13 21.36 -22.57
N PHE A 210 4.80 20.68 -21.63
CA PHE A 210 5.71 19.59 -21.96
C PHE A 210 5.00 18.42 -22.66
N LEU A 211 3.80 18.04 -22.21
CA LEU A 211 3.00 16.99 -22.84
C LEU A 211 2.45 17.41 -24.20
N GLU A 212 2.07 18.68 -24.36
CA GLU A 212 1.62 19.25 -25.64
C GLU A 212 2.75 19.23 -26.69
N GLU A 213 3.99 19.55 -26.28
CA GLU A 213 5.17 19.47 -27.15
C GLU A 213 5.65 18.04 -27.39
N ASN A 214 5.28 17.09 -26.53
CA ASN A 214 5.77 15.71 -26.57
C ASN A 214 4.63 14.71 -26.39
N PRO A 215 3.71 14.59 -27.38
CA PRO A 215 2.52 13.77 -27.28
C PRO A 215 2.81 12.27 -27.08
N ASP A 216 3.98 11.81 -27.52
CA ASP A 216 4.41 10.41 -27.37
C ASP A 216 4.86 10.06 -25.94
N ILE A 217 5.21 11.06 -25.14
CA ILE A 217 5.75 10.87 -23.79
C ILE A 217 4.61 10.91 -22.78
N LYS A 218 4.32 9.76 -22.16
CA LYS A 218 3.36 9.67 -21.05
C LYS A 218 4.10 9.73 -19.72
N ILE A 219 3.97 10.84 -19.01
CA ILE A 219 4.57 11.01 -17.68
C ILE A 219 3.62 11.68 -16.70
N ASP A 220 3.55 11.13 -15.49
CA ASP A 220 2.78 11.72 -14.39
C ASP A 220 3.43 13.00 -13.87
N ARG A 221 2.61 13.97 -13.46
CA ARG A 221 3.07 15.26 -12.92
C ARG A 221 4.02 15.11 -11.72
N TYR A 222 3.77 14.13 -10.85
CA TYR A 222 4.62 13.87 -9.69
C TYR A 222 6.03 13.44 -10.10
N LEU A 223 6.13 12.49 -11.04
CA LEU A 223 7.43 12.03 -11.55
C LEU A 223 8.15 13.15 -12.33
N PHE A 224 7.41 13.95 -13.10
CA PHE A 224 7.95 15.12 -13.79
C PHE A 224 8.52 16.18 -12.82
N GLN A 225 7.86 16.39 -11.69
CA GLN A 225 8.32 17.30 -10.63
C GLN A 225 9.58 16.76 -9.92
N ASP A 226 9.63 15.45 -9.66
CA ASP A 226 10.79 14.82 -9.01
C ASP A 226 12.05 14.86 -9.89
N LEU A 227 11.89 14.91 -11.21
CA LEU A 227 12.98 15.04 -12.19
C LEU A 227 13.48 16.49 -12.38
N ARG A 228 12.93 17.45 -11.63
CA ARG A 228 13.35 18.85 -11.71
C ARG A 228 14.79 19.03 -11.21
N PRO A 229 15.65 19.78 -11.93
CA PRO A 229 16.98 20.12 -11.45
C PRO A 229 16.96 20.85 -10.10
N SER A 230 17.87 20.52 -9.19
CA SER A 230 17.91 21.09 -7.84
C SER A 230 18.11 22.61 -7.79
N ASN A 231 18.71 23.20 -8.83
CA ASN A 231 18.93 24.64 -8.96
C ASN A 231 17.75 25.39 -9.58
N VAL A 232 16.71 24.68 -10.03
CA VAL A 232 15.47 25.27 -10.55
C VAL A 232 14.46 25.34 -9.40
N LEU A 233 14.18 26.56 -8.95
CA LEU A 233 13.39 26.87 -7.77
C LEU A 233 12.03 27.47 -8.15
N TYR A 234 11.09 27.40 -7.22
CA TYR A 234 9.87 28.19 -7.32
C TYR A 234 10.20 29.65 -7.06
N LYS A 235 9.49 30.54 -7.76
CA LYS A 235 9.49 31.96 -7.43
C LYS A 235 8.73 32.21 -6.13
#